data_AF-A0A0C9Y4U7-F1
#
_entry.id   AF-A0A0C9Y4U7-F1
#
_cell.length_a   1.000
_cell.length_b   1.000
_cell.length_c   1.000
_cell.angle_alpha   90.00
_cell.angle_beta   90.00
_cell.angle_gamma   90.00
#
_symmetry.space_group_name_H-M   'P 1'
#
loop_
_entity.id
_entity.type
_entity.pdbx_description
1 polymer ?
#
loop_
_entity_poly.entity_id
_entity_poly.type
_entity_poly.pdbx_seq_one_letter_code
_entity_poly.pdbx_strand_id
1 'polypeptide(L)'
;MAIHNAVAEQVFGTMGTICWTGQLIPQVWKSWREKATNGLSHWLVLLWGISGTFLGVYAFLQRLNVPLMIQPQLFSFLCFISWGQCQYYGEKRARAVAFLMTVSVMAFFGGLEAILVVTIRPMHDKGNHVPTNFFGILAAVLISAALLPQYWEIYRLKEVVGISILFISIDMIGGVFNDLSLIFKKEFDAIAAASYTLVVVLDGVVLVSALILNPRARRRRRAERAVLEAASLQISSVTSRSASRPDGCLGMDTLAVNSPTSRPRANSRLSMRSLTVSPTIMQEEGRHIPQQPNRKP
;
A
#
# COMPACT_ATOMS: atom_id res chain seq x y z
N MET A 1 -11.94 20.15 32.10
CA MET A 1 -13.36 20.04 32.49
C MET A 1 -14.06 19.38 31.31
N ALA A 2 -14.34 18.08 31.37
CA ALA A 2 -15.04 17.39 30.29
C ALA A 2 -16.48 17.89 30.25
N ILE A 3 -16.93 18.38 29.09
CA ILE A 3 -18.32 18.75 28.88
C ILE A 3 -19.05 17.44 28.62
N HIS A 4 -19.61 16.82 29.66
CA HIS A 4 -20.34 15.57 29.47
C HIS A 4 -21.59 15.82 28.63
N ASN A 5 -21.66 15.21 27.45
CA ASN A 5 -22.83 15.28 26.57
C ASN A 5 -22.98 13.97 25.80
N ALA A 6 -23.85 13.09 26.30
CA ALA A 6 -24.08 11.77 25.73
C ALA A 6 -24.58 11.83 24.27
N VAL A 7 -25.35 12.86 23.89
CA VAL A 7 -25.82 13.00 22.50
C VAL A 7 -24.65 13.34 21.58
N ALA A 8 -23.83 14.31 21.96
CA ALA A 8 -22.64 14.69 21.19
C ALA A 8 -21.65 13.52 21.06
N GLU A 9 -21.40 12.79 22.15
CA GLU A 9 -20.58 11.58 22.16
C GLU A 9 -21.06 10.57 21.09
N GLN A 10 -22.36 10.25 21.06
CA GLN A 10 -22.92 9.29 20.11
C GLN A 10 -22.90 9.80 18.67
N VAL A 11 -23.20 11.09 18.46
CA VAL A 11 -23.19 11.71 17.12
C VAL A 11 -21.78 11.70 16.54
N PHE A 12 -20.79 12.20 17.27
CA PHE A 12 -19.40 12.22 16.80
C PHE A 12 -18.85 10.80 16.62
N GLY A 13 -19.16 9.88 17.53
CA GLY A 13 -18.79 8.47 17.39
C GLY A 13 -19.40 7.84 16.13
N THR A 14 -20.65 8.17 15.80
CA THR A 14 -21.33 7.70 14.58
C THR A 14 -20.66 8.26 13.32
N MET A 15 -20.36 9.56 13.32
CA MET A 15 -19.69 10.21 12.19
C MET A 15 -18.31 9.58 11.94
N GLY A 16 -17.52 9.38 12.99
CA GLY A 16 -16.22 8.73 12.89
C GLY A 16 -16.31 7.27 12.44
N THR A 17 -17.31 6.53 12.92
CA THR A 17 -17.61 5.17 12.49
C THR A 17 -17.93 5.10 10.99
N ILE A 18 -18.76 6.01 10.50
CA ILE A 18 -19.10 6.11 9.07
C ILE A 18 -17.85 6.43 8.25
N CYS A 19 -17.00 7.35 8.71
CA CYS A 19 -15.76 7.68 8.00
C CYS A 19 -14.81 6.49 7.91
N TRP A 20 -14.45 5.86 9.04
CA TRP A 20 -13.49 4.76 9.08
C TRP A 20 -13.98 3.49 8.38
N THR A 21 -15.26 3.15 8.52
CA THR A 21 -15.81 1.94 7.88
C THR A 21 -16.19 2.21 6.42
N GLY A 22 -16.81 3.37 6.16
CA GLY A 22 -17.27 3.77 4.83
C GLY A 22 -16.14 3.96 3.83
N GLN A 23 -14.95 4.40 4.25
CA GLN A 23 -13.82 4.59 3.34
C GLN A 23 -13.36 3.30 2.64
N LEU A 24 -13.57 2.12 3.26
CA LEU A 24 -13.16 0.84 2.67
C LEU A 24 -14.15 0.34 1.62
N ILE A 25 -15.42 0.78 1.67
CA ILE A 25 -16.48 0.32 0.77
C ILE A 25 -16.14 0.61 -0.71
N PRO A 26 -15.72 1.84 -1.10
CA PRO A 26 -15.29 2.12 -2.47
C PRO A 26 -14.15 1.20 -2.94
N GLN A 27 -13.20 0.87 -2.06
CA GLN A 27 -12.07 0.01 -2.42
C GLN A 27 -12.52 -1.43 -2.65
N VAL A 28 -13.35 -1.99 -1.76
CA VAL A 28 -13.94 -3.33 -1.92
C VAL A 28 -14.78 -3.41 -3.19
N TRP A 29 -15.60 -2.39 -3.46
CA TRP A 29 -16.41 -2.33 -4.65
C TRP A 29 -15.57 -2.21 -5.93
N LYS A 30 -14.53 -1.36 -5.92
CA LYS A 30 -13.60 -1.20 -7.04
C LYS A 30 -12.92 -2.53 -7.38
N SER A 31 -12.38 -3.23 -6.37
CA SER A 31 -11.74 -4.54 -6.59
C SER A 31 -12.70 -5.58 -7.14
N TRP A 32 -13.96 -5.58 -6.71
CA TRP A 32 -14.99 -6.43 -7.30
C TRP A 32 -15.34 -6.01 -8.73
N ARG A 33 -15.43 -4.72 -9.04
CA ARG A 33 -15.79 -4.23 -10.37
C ARG A 33 -14.69 -4.50 -11.39
N GLU A 34 -13.45 -4.16 -11.04
CA GLU A 34 -12.28 -4.29 -11.92
C GLU A 34 -11.73 -5.71 -11.99
N LYS A 35 -12.15 -6.60 -11.07
CA LYS A 35 -11.63 -7.97 -10.93
C LYS A 35 -10.10 -8.00 -10.78
N ALA A 36 -9.56 -6.94 -10.19
CA ALA A 36 -8.13 -6.70 -9.99
C ALA A 36 -7.92 -5.92 -8.68
N THR A 37 -6.76 -6.11 -8.06
CA THR A 37 -6.35 -5.42 -6.82
C THR A 37 -5.03 -4.68 -7.04
N ASN A 38 -4.85 -4.12 -8.24
CA ASN A 38 -3.64 -3.40 -8.60
C ASN A 38 -3.45 -2.18 -7.69
N GLY A 39 -2.28 -2.07 -7.04
CA GLY A 39 -1.97 -0.99 -6.11
C GLY A 39 -2.55 -1.13 -4.70
N LEU A 40 -3.32 -2.19 -4.42
CA LEU A 40 -3.78 -2.49 -3.06
C LEU A 40 -2.79 -3.45 -2.40
N SER A 41 -2.18 -3.03 -1.29
CA SER A 41 -1.32 -3.89 -0.49
C SER A 41 -2.15 -4.88 0.32
N HIS A 42 -1.99 -6.17 0.05
CA HIS A 42 -2.69 -7.22 0.78
C HIS A 42 -2.25 -7.31 2.25
N TRP A 43 -0.98 -7.02 2.57
CA TRP A 43 -0.51 -7.00 3.96
C TRP A 43 -1.10 -5.85 4.77
N LEU A 44 -1.30 -4.69 4.14
CA LEU A 44 -1.87 -3.51 4.79
C LEU A 44 -3.30 -3.81 5.28
N VAL A 45 -4.17 -4.27 4.38
CA VAL A 45 -5.57 -4.58 4.75
C VAL A 45 -5.67 -5.76 5.71
N LEU A 46 -4.74 -6.72 5.65
CA LEU A 46 -4.70 -7.81 6.63
C LEU A 46 -4.35 -7.29 8.03
N LEU A 47 -3.27 -6.52 8.16
CA LEU A 47 -2.82 -5.98 9.45
C LEU A 47 -3.84 -5.00 10.04
N TRP A 48 -4.53 -4.22 9.21
CA TRP A 48 -5.65 -3.38 9.64
C TRP A 48 -6.82 -4.20 10.18
N GLY A 49 -7.18 -5.31 9.53
CA GLY A 49 -8.20 -6.21 10.05
C GLY A 49 -7.81 -6.82 11.41
N ILE A 50 -6.57 -7.28 11.55
CA ILE A 50 -6.04 -7.82 12.81
C ILE A 50 -6.02 -6.76 13.91
N SER A 51 -5.58 -5.54 13.58
CA SER A 51 -5.58 -4.41 14.51
C SER A 51 -7.00 -4.08 14.97
N GLY A 52 -7.96 -4.09 14.06
CA GLY A 52 -9.37 -3.84 14.37
C GLY A 52 -9.93 -4.84 15.38
N THR A 53 -9.52 -6.12 15.32
CA THR A 53 -9.89 -7.13 16.33
C THR A 53 -9.43 -6.74 17.74
N PHE A 54 -8.17 -6.31 17.91
CA PHE A 54 -7.68 -5.91 19.23
C PHE A 54 -8.28 -4.57 19.69
N LEU A 55 -8.56 -3.66 18.75
CA LEU A 55 -9.33 -2.45 19.06
C LEU A 55 -10.76 -2.79 19.49
N GLY A 56 -11.37 -3.83 18.92
CA GLY A 56 -12.67 -4.37 19.33
C GLY A 56 -12.64 -4.87 20.78
N VAL A 57 -11.64 -5.68 21.14
CA VAL A 57 -11.43 -6.12 22.54
C VAL A 57 -11.37 -4.90 23.47
N TYR A 58 -10.56 -3.90 23.11
CA TYR A 58 -10.42 -2.67 23.88
C TYR A 58 -11.75 -1.92 24.04
N ALA A 59 -12.45 -1.68 22.92
CA ALA A 59 -13.68 -0.89 22.89
C ALA A 59 -14.81 -1.55 23.69
N PHE A 60 -14.95 -2.88 23.61
CA PHE A 60 -15.93 -3.63 24.40
C PHE A 60 -15.64 -3.60 25.89
N LEU A 61 -14.37 -3.76 26.29
CA LEU A 61 -13.97 -3.75 27.70
C LEU A 61 -14.07 -2.35 28.31
N GLN A 62 -13.64 -1.31 27.61
CA GLN A 62 -13.75 0.08 28.06
C GLN A 62 -15.16 0.68 27.95
N ARG A 63 -16.11 -0.09 27.41
CA ARG A 63 -17.51 0.32 27.22
C ARG A 63 -17.59 1.72 26.60
N LEU A 64 -16.92 1.88 25.46
CA LEU A 64 -17.02 3.11 24.66
C LEU A 64 -18.46 3.32 24.19
N ASN A 65 -18.74 4.44 23.53
CA ASN A 65 -20.03 4.62 22.88
C ASN A 65 -20.31 3.51 21.85
N VAL A 66 -21.59 3.24 21.61
CA VAL A 66 -22.05 2.14 20.77
C VAL A 66 -21.42 2.18 19.36
N PRO A 67 -21.33 3.34 18.68
CA PRO A 67 -20.61 3.47 17.42
C PRO A 67 -19.16 2.97 17.49
N LEU A 68 -18.38 3.41 18.47
CA LEU A 68 -16.97 3.02 18.61
C LEU A 68 -16.78 1.54 18.98
N MET A 69 -17.80 0.87 19.54
CA MET A 69 -17.79 -0.59 19.72
C MET A 69 -18.06 -1.34 18.41
N ILE A 70 -18.94 -0.80 17.56
CA ILE A 70 -19.32 -1.38 16.26
C ILE A 70 -18.26 -1.12 15.18
N GLN A 71 -17.62 0.05 15.21
CA GLN A 71 -16.60 0.50 14.27
C GLN A 71 -15.50 -0.54 14.00
N PRO A 72 -14.78 -1.07 15.01
CA PRO A 72 -13.73 -2.07 14.78
C PRO A 72 -14.27 -3.36 14.14
N GLN A 73 -15.52 -3.73 14.40
CA GLN A 73 -16.14 -4.93 13.83
C GLN A 73 -16.38 -4.78 12.34
N LEU A 74 -17.02 -3.68 11.95
CA LEU A 74 -17.29 -3.36 10.55
C LEU A 74 -16.00 -3.12 9.78
N PHE A 75 -15.04 -2.40 10.37
CA PHE A 75 -13.74 -2.13 9.77
C PHE A 75 -12.96 -3.43 9.52
N SER A 76 -12.87 -4.30 10.53
CA SER A 76 -12.17 -5.60 10.40
C SER A 76 -12.82 -6.50 9.37
N PHE A 77 -14.15 -6.56 9.36
CA PHE A 77 -14.92 -7.31 8.37
C PHE A 77 -14.60 -6.86 6.94
N LEU A 78 -14.65 -5.56 6.68
CA LEU A 78 -14.34 -5.00 5.35
C LEU A 78 -12.88 -5.20 4.97
N CYS A 79 -11.96 -5.09 5.93
CA CYS A 79 -10.53 -5.38 5.74
C CYS A 79 -10.31 -6.84 5.33
N PHE A 80 -10.91 -7.80 6.02
CA PHE A 80 -10.77 -9.21 5.68
C PHE A 80 -11.42 -9.58 4.35
N ILE A 81 -12.58 -8.98 4.00
CA ILE A 81 -13.14 -9.12 2.65
C ILE A 81 -12.17 -8.56 1.60
N SER A 82 -11.61 -7.37 1.82
CA SER A 82 -10.66 -6.75 0.91
C SER A 82 -9.40 -7.59 0.76
N TRP A 83 -8.91 -8.18 1.85
CA TRP A 83 -7.81 -9.14 1.82
C TRP A 83 -8.15 -10.39 1.02
N GLY A 84 -9.35 -10.95 1.20
CA GLY A 84 -9.86 -12.07 0.41
C GLY A 84 -9.93 -11.77 -1.09
N GLN A 85 -10.33 -10.54 -1.45
CA GLN A 85 -10.28 -10.06 -2.83
C GLN A 85 -8.84 -10.01 -3.36
N CYS A 86 -7.86 -9.63 -2.54
CA CYS A 86 -6.44 -9.69 -2.94
C CYS A 86 -5.97 -11.13 -3.19
N GLN A 87 -6.40 -12.09 -2.37
CA GLN A 87 -6.06 -13.50 -2.58
C GLN A 87 -6.66 -14.05 -3.87
N TYR A 88 -7.88 -13.65 -4.22
CA TYR A 88 -8.54 -14.12 -5.43
C TYR A 88 -8.09 -13.38 -6.70
N TYR A 89 -8.16 -12.04 -6.69
CA TYR A 89 -7.91 -11.23 -7.88
C TYR A 89 -6.43 -10.88 -8.08
N GLY A 90 -5.65 -10.72 -7.01
CA GLY A 90 -4.22 -10.42 -7.06
C GLY A 90 -3.39 -11.68 -7.26
N GLU A 91 -3.40 -12.56 -6.26
CA GLU A 91 -2.60 -13.81 -6.23
C GLU A 91 -3.13 -14.92 -7.13
N LYS A 92 -4.27 -14.69 -7.80
CA LYS A 92 -4.93 -15.65 -8.72
C LYS A 92 -5.21 -17.03 -8.11
N ARG A 93 -5.40 -17.11 -6.79
CA ARG A 93 -5.77 -18.36 -6.11
C ARG A 93 -7.15 -18.82 -6.58
N ALA A 94 -7.44 -20.11 -6.46
CA ALA A 94 -8.76 -20.64 -6.77
C ALA A 94 -9.84 -19.99 -5.87
N ARG A 95 -11.05 -19.78 -6.41
CA ARG A 95 -12.17 -19.14 -5.70
C ARG A 95 -12.45 -19.77 -4.34
N ALA A 96 -12.51 -21.11 -4.30
CA ALA A 96 -12.77 -21.85 -3.08
C ALA A 96 -11.68 -21.63 -2.01
N VAL A 97 -10.40 -21.59 -2.43
CA VAL A 97 -9.28 -21.36 -1.52
C VAL A 97 -9.34 -19.95 -0.95
N ALA A 98 -9.52 -18.92 -1.78
CA ALA A 98 -9.62 -17.54 -1.31
C ALA A 98 -10.82 -17.32 -0.38
N PHE A 99 -11.98 -17.92 -0.70
CA PHE A 99 -13.16 -17.88 0.14
C PHE A 99 -12.92 -18.56 1.50
N LEU A 100 -12.39 -19.79 1.51
CA LEU A 100 -12.08 -20.52 2.74
C LEU A 100 -11.07 -19.76 3.59
N MET A 101 -9.99 -19.25 3.00
CA MET A 101 -9.00 -18.43 3.72
C MET A 101 -9.65 -17.20 4.38
N THR A 102 -10.55 -16.52 3.68
CA THR A 102 -11.25 -15.32 4.20
C THR A 102 -12.18 -15.70 5.35
N VAL A 103 -13.01 -16.73 5.18
CA VAL A 103 -13.92 -17.18 6.24
C VAL A 103 -13.13 -17.69 7.46
N SER A 104 -12.05 -18.44 7.25
CA SER A 104 -11.18 -18.92 8.33
C SER A 104 -10.53 -17.79 9.11
N VAL A 105 -10.01 -16.74 8.44
CA VAL A 105 -9.40 -15.61 9.13
C VAL A 105 -10.43 -14.83 9.94
N MET A 106 -11.63 -14.62 9.38
CA MET A 106 -12.72 -13.95 10.08
C MET A 106 -13.22 -14.75 11.29
N ALA A 107 -13.42 -16.05 11.13
CA ALA A 107 -13.83 -16.93 12.22
C ALA A 107 -12.78 -16.99 13.33
N PHE A 108 -11.50 -17.08 12.97
CA PHE A 108 -10.39 -17.10 13.91
C PHE A 108 -10.31 -15.80 14.71
N PHE A 109 -10.25 -14.64 14.05
CA PHE A 109 -10.12 -13.36 14.74
C PHE A 109 -11.40 -12.94 15.48
N GLY A 110 -12.59 -13.24 14.93
CA GLY A 110 -13.86 -13.03 15.65
C GLY A 110 -13.99 -13.91 16.89
N GLY A 111 -13.59 -15.18 16.79
CA GLY A 111 -13.53 -16.09 17.94
C GLY A 111 -12.50 -15.65 18.98
N LEU A 112 -11.32 -15.22 18.53
CA LEU A 112 -10.27 -14.68 19.39
C LEU A 112 -10.76 -13.45 20.16
N GLU A 113 -11.43 -12.50 19.49
CA GLU A 113 -12.01 -11.33 20.15
C GLU A 113 -12.99 -11.73 21.26
N ALA A 114 -13.94 -12.59 20.93
CA ALA A 114 -14.96 -13.05 21.88
C ALA A 114 -14.33 -13.73 23.10
N ILE A 115 -13.35 -14.61 22.87
CA ILE A 115 -12.61 -15.30 23.95
C ILE A 115 -11.87 -14.29 24.82
N LEU A 116 -11.15 -13.33 24.21
CA LEU A 116 -10.40 -12.30 24.94
C LEU A 116 -11.34 -11.41 25.77
N VAL A 117 -12.44 -10.94 25.20
CA VAL A 117 -13.42 -10.10 25.91
C VAL A 117 -14.01 -10.86 27.10
N VAL A 118 -14.47 -12.11 26.92
CA VAL A 118 -15.06 -12.91 28.01
C VAL A 118 -14.03 -13.21 29.10
N THR A 119 -12.79 -13.51 28.73
CA THR A 119 -11.73 -13.88 29.68
C THR A 119 -11.25 -12.68 30.48
N ILE A 120 -11.14 -11.50 29.86
CA ILE A 120 -10.56 -10.30 30.50
C ILE A 120 -11.62 -9.51 31.28
N ARG A 121 -12.88 -9.53 30.84
CA ARG A 121 -13.97 -8.74 31.45
C ARG A 121 -14.04 -8.88 32.98
N PRO A 122 -13.96 -10.08 33.59
CA PRO A 122 -14.00 -10.21 35.05
C PRO A 122 -12.82 -9.52 35.76
N MET A 123 -11.66 -9.41 35.12
CA MET A 123 -10.50 -8.71 35.68
C MET A 123 -10.66 -7.20 35.54
N HIS A 124 -11.15 -6.75 34.39
CA HIS A 124 -11.43 -5.33 34.13
C HIS A 124 -12.52 -4.78 35.05
N ASP A 125 -13.62 -5.53 35.26
CA ASP A 125 -14.70 -5.16 36.17
C ASP A 125 -14.24 -5.12 37.65
N LYS A 126 -13.16 -5.84 38.00
CA LYS A 126 -12.50 -5.76 39.32
C LYS A 126 -11.52 -4.57 39.43
N GLY A 127 -11.43 -3.72 38.40
CA GLY A 127 -10.56 -2.54 38.35
C GLY A 127 -9.15 -2.81 37.81
N ASN A 128 -8.82 -4.03 37.39
CA ASN A 128 -7.54 -4.30 36.73
C ASN A 128 -7.62 -3.98 35.23
N HIS A 129 -7.27 -2.75 34.87
CA HIS A 129 -7.30 -2.28 33.48
C HIS A 129 -6.05 -2.61 32.66
N VAL A 130 -5.02 -3.24 33.26
CA VAL A 130 -3.75 -3.55 32.57
C VAL A 130 -3.95 -4.38 31.30
N PRO A 131 -4.70 -5.51 31.31
CA PRO A 131 -4.88 -6.31 30.11
C PRO A 131 -5.67 -5.57 29.03
N THR A 132 -6.67 -4.78 29.42
CA THR A 132 -7.44 -3.96 28.48
C THR A 132 -6.54 -2.92 27.81
N ASN A 133 -5.78 -2.17 28.61
CA ASN A 133 -4.85 -1.15 28.10
C ASN A 133 -3.82 -1.73 27.13
N PHE A 134 -3.31 -2.93 27.43
CA PHE A 134 -2.41 -3.66 26.53
C PHE A 134 -3.02 -3.85 25.13
N PHE A 135 -4.28 -4.30 25.03
CA PHE A 135 -4.91 -4.52 23.72
C PHE A 135 -5.19 -3.23 22.95
N GLY A 136 -5.51 -2.13 23.66
CA GLY A 136 -5.62 -0.81 23.03
C GLY A 136 -4.29 -0.34 22.43
N ILE A 137 -3.20 -0.45 23.20
CA ILE A 137 -1.85 -0.09 22.73
C ILE A 137 -1.39 -1.02 21.60
N LEU A 138 -1.65 -2.32 21.72
CA LEU A 138 -1.32 -3.30 20.68
C LEU A 138 -2.01 -2.97 19.36
N ALA A 139 -3.30 -2.61 19.40
CA ALA A 139 -4.03 -2.16 18.23
C ALA A 139 -3.39 -0.90 17.62
N ALA A 140 -3.09 0.12 18.43
CA ALA A 140 -2.45 1.35 17.97
C ALA A 140 -1.08 1.09 17.30
N VAL A 141 -0.28 0.17 17.85
CA VAL A 141 0.99 -0.24 17.26
C VAL A 141 0.79 -0.97 15.93
N LEU A 142 -0.16 -1.92 15.86
CA LEU A 142 -0.42 -2.70 14.65
C LEU A 142 -0.95 -1.84 13.50
N ILE A 143 -1.91 -0.95 13.76
CA ILE A 143 -2.44 -0.05 12.71
C ILE A 143 -1.37 0.89 12.18
N SER A 144 -0.48 1.38 13.05
CA SER A 144 0.66 2.22 12.67
C SER A 144 1.71 1.44 11.87
N ALA A 145 2.03 0.23 12.31
CA ALA A 145 2.99 -0.65 11.64
C ALA A 145 2.52 -1.02 10.23
N ALA A 146 1.21 -1.19 10.02
CA ALA A 146 0.62 -1.48 8.71
C ALA A 146 0.90 -0.37 7.67
N LEU A 147 1.12 0.87 8.10
CA LEU A 147 1.44 2.01 7.23
C LEU A 147 2.94 2.14 6.92
N LEU A 148 3.83 1.43 7.63
CA LEU A 148 5.29 1.56 7.43
C LEU A 148 5.74 1.31 5.98
N PRO A 149 5.25 0.27 5.26
CA PRO A 149 5.62 0.08 3.86
C PRO A 149 5.25 1.28 2.98
N GLN A 150 4.14 1.95 3.29
CA GLN A 150 3.72 3.14 2.56
C GLN A 150 4.67 4.31 2.80
N TYR A 151 5.06 4.56 4.05
CA TYR A 151 6.04 5.61 4.36
C TYR A 151 7.38 5.37 3.66
N TRP A 152 7.81 4.11 3.61
CA TRP A 152 9.01 3.73 2.89
C TRP A 152 8.88 4.01 1.39
N GLU A 153 7.75 3.67 0.77
CA GLU A 153 7.49 3.94 -0.64
C GLU A 153 7.48 5.45 -0.94
N ILE A 154 6.81 6.25 -0.12
CA ILE A 154 6.79 7.72 -0.24
C ILE A 154 8.21 8.28 -0.13
N TYR A 155 9.00 7.78 0.83
CA TYR A 155 10.38 8.21 1.01
C TYR A 155 11.27 7.85 -0.18
N ARG A 156 11.10 6.66 -0.77
CA ARG A 156 11.90 6.18 -1.91
C ARG A 156 11.50 6.82 -3.23
N LEU A 157 10.20 6.88 -3.54
CA LEU A 157 9.68 7.38 -4.81
C LEU A 157 9.61 8.91 -4.87
N LYS A 158 9.68 9.59 -3.71
CA LYS A 158 9.46 11.04 -3.59
C LYS A 158 8.14 11.47 -4.23
N GLU A 159 7.13 10.63 -4.08
CA GLU A 159 5.78 10.79 -4.58
C GLU A 159 4.85 9.84 -3.80
N VAL A 160 3.62 10.28 -3.55
CA VAL A 160 2.59 9.42 -2.94
C VAL A 160 1.87 8.69 -4.06
N VAL A 161 2.29 7.45 -4.30
CA VAL A 161 1.73 6.53 -5.31
C VAL A 161 0.96 5.42 -4.60
N GLY A 162 -0.07 4.86 -5.24
CA GLY A 162 -0.79 3.67 -4.75
C GLY A 162 -1.93 3.95 -3.79
N ILE A 163 -1.89 5.03 -3.01
CA ILE A 163 -2.95 5.40 -2.05
C ILE A 163 -3.79 6.57 -2.52
N SER A 164 -5.12 6.44 -2.35
CA SER A 164 -6.08 7.50 -2.64
C SER A 164 -5.99 8.62 -1.59
N ILE A 165 -5.70 9.84 -2.03
CA ILE A 165 -5.68 11.01 -1.13
C ILE A 165 -7.05 11.24 -0.49
N LEU A 166 -8.14 10.99 -1.23
CA LEU A 166 -9.49 11.09 -0.69
C LEU A 166 -9.73 10.06 0.43
N PHE A 167 -9.21 8.85 0.27
CA PHE A 167 -9.31 7.79 1.27
C PHE A 167 -8.65 8.24 2.57
N ILE A 168 -7.38 8.66 2.53
CA ILE A 168 -6.64 9.12 3.72
C ILE A 168 -7.28 10.37 4.35
N SER A 169 -7.83 11.28 3.54
CA SER A 169 -8.56 12.43 4.08
C SER A 169 -9.80 12.03 4.88
N ILE A 170 -10.57 11.03 4.40
CA ILE A 170 -11.74 10.52 5.12
C ILE A 170 -11.30 9.79 6.40
N ASP A 171 -10.21 9.04 6.35
CA ASP A 171 -9.63 8.34 7.51
C ASP A 171 -9.27 9.32 8.64
N MET A 172 -8.53 10.37 8.28
CA MET A 172 -8.10 11.43 9.20
C MET A 172 -9.31 12.16 9.80
N ILE A 173 -10.31 12.50 8.99
CA ILE A 173 -11.55 13.14 9.48
C ILE A 173 -12.30 12.21 10.45
N GLY A 174 -12.34 10.91 10.14
CA GLY A 174 -12.92 9.90 11.03
C GLY A 174 -12.22 9.84 12.37
N GLY A 175 -10.88 9.86 12.39
CA GLY A 175 -10.08 9.92 13.62
C GLY A 175 -10.39 11.15 14.47
N VAL A 176 -10.52 12.32 13.85
CA VAL A 176 -10.90 13.57 14.54
C VAL A 176 -12.30 13.47 15.16
N PHE A 177 -13.28 12.89 14.46
CA PHE A 177 -14.61 12.67 15.03
C PHE A 177 -14.61 11.65 16.17
N ASN A 178 -13.79 10.61 16.08
CA ASN A 178 -13.62 9.66 17.18
C ASN A 178 -13.04 10.34 18.42
N ASP A 179 -12.02 11.18 18.28
CA ASP A 179 -11.46 11.97 19.39
C ASP A 179 -12.49 12.93 19.99
N LEU A 180 -13.24 13.66 19.14
CA LEU A 180 -14.33 14.53 19.60
C LEU A 180 -15.35 13.74 20.42
N SER A 181 -15.71 12.53 20.02
CA SER A 181 -16.65 11.69 20.78
C SER A 181 -16.17 11.40 22.20
N LEU A 182 -14.86 11.19 22.39
CA LEU A 182 -14.25 10.90 23.69
C LEU A 182 -14.18 12.12 24.61
N ILE A 183 -14.11 13.33 24.06
CA ILE A 183 -14.14 14.58 24.84
C ILE A 183 -15.48 14.75 25.57
N PHE A 184 -16.57 14.28 24.97
CA PHE A 184 -17.92 14.35 25.55
C PHE A 184 -18.28 13.15 26.45
N LYS A 185 -17.43 12.13 26.50
CA LYS A 185 -17.57 10.97 27.38
C LYS A 185 -17.41 11.38 28.84
N LYS A 186 -18.18 10.73 29.74
CA LYS A 186 -18.15 11.01 31.19
C LYS A 186 -16.75 10.83 31.80
N GLU A 187 -16.08 9.75 31.43
CA GLU A 187 -14.72 9.44 31.83
C GLU A 187 -13.85 9.44 30.59
N PHE A 188 -12.92 10.39 30.53
CA PHE A 188 -12.05 10.57 29.38
C PHE A 188 -11.12 9.37 29.22
N ASP A 189 -11.18 8.74 28.05
CA ASP A 189 -10.35 7.58 27.72
C ASP A 189 -9.08 8.02 26.98
N ALA A 190 -8.01 8.25 27.74
CA ALA A 190 -6.76 8.76 27.20
C ALA A 190 -6.06 7.80 26.23
N ILE A 191 -6.24 6.49 26.40
CA ILE A 191 -5.61 5.48 25.54
C ILE A 191 -6.35 5.42 24.19
N ALA A 192 -7.68 5.46 24.20
CA ALA A 192 -8.47 5.58 22.98
C ALA A 192 -8.12 6.86 22.22
N ALA A 193 -8.09 8.00 22.93
CA ALA A 193 -7.77 9.29 22.34
C ALA A 193 -6.35 9.31 21.75
N ALA A 194 -5.36 8.80 22.48
CA ALA A 194 -3.99 8.68 21.96
C ALA A 194 -3.92 7.81 20.70
N SER A 195 -4.72 6.73 20.63
CA SER A 195 -4.75 5.82 19.49
C SER A 195 -5.37 6.48 18.25
N TYR A 196 -6.48 7.21 18.40
CA TYR A 196 -7.11 7.93 17.28
C TYR A 196 -6.29 9.13 16.84
N THR A 197 -5.77 9.92 17.79
CA THR A 197 -4.84 11.02 17.50
C THR A 197 -3.59 10.53 16.76
N LEU A 198 -3.05 9.37 17.13
CA LEU A 198 -1.91 8.78 16.41
C LEU A 198 -2.24 8.54 14.93
N VAL A 199 -3.41 7.96 14.63
CA VAL A 199 -3.86 7.77 13.23
C VAL A 199 -4.00 9.12 12.52
N VAL A 200 -4.64 10.11 13.15
CA VAL A 200 -4.78 11.47 12.60
C VAL A 200 -3.42 12.09 12.25
N VAL A 201 -2.42 11.94 13.13
CA VAL A 201 -1.06 12.45 12.90
C VAL A 201 -0.41 11.71 11.74
N LEU A 202 -0.48 10.38 11.71
CA LEU A 202 0.08 9.57 10.63
C LEU A 202 -0.53 9.96 9.27
N ASP A 203 -1.85 10.02 9.17
CA ASP A 203 -2.53 10.43 7.95
C ASP A 203 -2.17 11.86 7.55
N GLY A 204 -2.07 12.77 8.53
CA GLY A 204 -1.59 14.13 8.32
C GLY A 204 -0.21 14.18 7.66
N VAL A 205 0.73 13.33 8.09
CA VAL A 205 2.06 13.23 7.46
C VAL A 205 1.95 12.74 6.01
N VAL A 206 1.08 11.77 5.73
CA VAL A 206 0.84 11.28 4.36
C VAL A 206 0.24 12.37 3.47
N LEU A 207 -0.76 13.11 3.98
CA LEU A 207 -1.41 14.19 3.24
C LEU A 207 -0.45 15.35 2.96
N VAL A 208 0.32 15.79 3.96
CA VAL A 208 1.36 16.83 3.76
C VAL A 208 2.39 16.37 2.74
N SER A 209 2.81 15.11 2.81
CA SER A 209 3.71 14.51 1.82
C SER A 209 3.11 14.54 0.42
N ALA A 210 1.82 14.20 0.27
CA ALA A 210 1.13 14.23 -1.01
C ALA A 210 1.03 15.66 -1.58
N LEU A 211 0.70 16.65 -0.74
CA LEU A 211 0.59 18.05 -1.14
C LEU A 211 1.92 18.62 -1.63
N ILE A 212 3.04 18.21 -1.04
CA ILE A 212 4.38 18.71 -1.42
C ILE A 212 4.96 17.91 -2.59
N LEU A 213 4.91 16.58 -2.52
CA LEU A 213 5.63 15.69 -3.43
C LEU A 213 4.89 15.46 -4.75
N ASN A 214 3.55 15.32 -4.74
CA ASN A 214 2.82 14.99 -5.97
C ASN A 214 2.87 16.13 -7.02
N PRO A 215 2.72 17.42 -6.66
CA PRO A 215 2.91 18.50 -7.62
C PRO A 215 4.34 18.57 -8.15
N ARG A 216 5.34 18.31 -7.31
CA ARG A 216 6.76 18.29 -7.71
C ARG A 216 7.05 17.14 -8.69
N ALA A 217 6.55 15.94 -8.41
CA ALA A 217 6.67 14.79 -9.30
C ALA A 217 5.93 15.03 -10.63
N ARG A 218 4.75 15.67 -10.61
CA ARG A 218 4.02 16.04 -11.82
C ARG A 218 4.78 17.06 -12.67
N ARG A 219 5.46 18.03 -12.05
CA ARG A 219 6.33 18.98 -12.77
C ARG A 219 7.54 18.26 -13.39
N ARG A 220 8.20 17.36 -12.66
CA ARG A 220 9.32 16.55 -13.17
C ARG A 220 8.93 15.72 -14.39
N ARG A 221 7.82 14.98 -14.32
CA ARG A 221 7.31 14.19 -15.46
C ARG A 221 6.96 15.04 -16.69
N ARG A 222 6.43 16.26 -16.48
CA ARG A 222 6.13 17.18 -17.59
C ARG A 222 7.41 17.66 -18.28
N ALA A 223 8.44 18.00 -17.50
CA ALA A 223 9.73 18.39 -18.04
C ALA A 223 10.40 17.24 -18.81
N GLU A 224 10.41 16.03 -18.25
CA GLU A 224 10.96 14.83 -18.92
C GLU A 224 10.23 14.53 -20.23
N ARG A 225 8.89 14.61 -20.25
CA ARG A 225 8.09 14.41 -21.48
C ARG A 225 8.39 15.47 -22.55
N ALA A 226 8.52 16.74 -22.16
CA ALA A 226 8.84 17.80 -23.10
C ALA A 226 10.23 17.61 -23.74
N VAL A 227 11.22 17.14 -22.96
CA VAL A 227 12.56 16.82 -23.48
C VAL A 227 12.51 15.63 -24.44
N LEU A 228 11.77 14.56 -24.09
CA LEU A 228 11.61 13.40 -24.96
C LEU A 228 10.90 13.74 -26.27
N GLU A 229 9.87 14.59 -26.22
CA GLU A 229 9.15 15.07 -27.40
C GLU A 229 10.03 15.97 -28.28
N ALA A 230 10.83 16.86 -27.69
CA ALA A 230 11.80 17.65 -28.45
C ALA A 230 12.85 16.74 -29.14
N ALA A 231 13.34 15.71 -28.45
CA ALA A 231 14.29 14.75 -29.03
C ALA A 231 13.67 13.91 -30.16
N SER A 232 12.42 13.44 -30.01
CA SER A 232 11.74 12.66 -31.06
C SER A 232 11.43 13.48 -32.31
N LEU A 233 11.08 14.76 -32.15
CA LEU A 233 10.89 15.70 -33.26
C LEU A 233 12.21 15.99 -34.00
N GLN A 234 13.32 16.15 -33.28
CA GLN A 234 14.63 16.31 -33.90
C GLN A 234 15.02 15.08 -34.72
N ILE A 235 14.90 13.87 -34.16
CA ILE A 235 15.17 12.61 -34.87
C ILE A 235 14.30 12.51 -36.14
N SER A 236 13.01 12.80 -36.05
CA SER A 236 12.10 12.76 -37.20
C SER A 236 12.50 13.76 -38.29
N SER A 237 12.95 14.96 -37.91
CA SER A 237 13.41 15.99 -38.86
C SER A 237 14.73 15.64 -39.57
N VAL A 238 15.63 14.89 -38.92
CA VAL A 238 16.88 14.41 -39.52
C VAL A 238 16.60 13.27 -40.49
N THR A 239 15.74 12.33 -40.11
CA THR A 239 15.32 11.22 -40.99
C THR A 239 14.60 11.71 -42.24
N SER A 240 13.73 12.74 -42.13
CA SER A 240 13.05 13.31 -43.30
C SER A 240 13.97 14.11 -44.22
N ARG A 241 14.98 14.82 -43.69
CA ARG A 241 16.03 15.47 -44.52
C ARG A 241 16.93 14.47 -45.22
N SER A 242 17.20 13.31 -44.61
CA SER A 242 17.96 12.24 -45.26
C SER A 242 17.17 11.58 -46.39
N ALA A 243 15.85 11.44 -46.25
CA ALA A 243 14.99 10.84 -47.27
C ALA A 243 14.63 11.79 -48.44
N SER A 244 14.87 13.10 -48.30
CA SER A 244 14.55 14.12 -49.31
C SER A 244 15.78 14.63 -50.08
N ARG A 245 16.96 14.04 -49.91
CA ARG A 245 18.06 14.23 -50.86
C ARG A 245 17.72 13.50 -52.15
N PRO A 246 17.54 14.20 -53.30
CA PRO A 246 17.45 13.51 -54.57
C PRO A 246 18.80 12.87 -54.89
N ASP A 247 18.79 11.61 -55.29
CA ASP A 247 19.94 10.93 -55.87
C ASP A 247 20.41 11.72 -57.10
N GLY A 248 21.50 12.46 -56.93
CA GLY A 248 22.10 13.26 -57.98
C GLY A 248 23.61 13.31 -57.79
N CYS A 249 24.31 12.63 -58.71
CA CYS A 249 25.77 12.55 -58.91
C CYS A 249 26.50 11.40 -58.19
N LEU A 250 26.36 10.20 -58.74
CA LEU A 250 27.47 9.24 -58.83
C LEU A 250 28.48 9.76 -59.86
N GLY A 251 29.44 10.55 -59.41
CA GLY A 251 30.65 10.89 -60.15
C GLY A 251 31.76 9.91 -59.77
N MET A 252 32.02 8.97 -60.67
CA MET A 252 33.06 7.95 -60.55
C MET A 252 34.36 8.54 -61.12
N ASP A 253 35.24 9.07 -60.27
CA ASP A 253 36.61 9.45 -60.67
C ASP A 253 37.64 8.80 -59.74
N THR A 254 38.09 7.63 -60.20
CA THR A 254 39.41 7.06 -59.88
C THR A 254 40.50 8.01 -60.36
N LEU A 255 41.49 8.36 -59.51
CA LEU A 255 42.91 8.48 -59.90
C LEU A 255 43.86 8.63 -58.69
N ALA A 256 44.71 7.62 -58.54
CA ALA A 256 46.13 7.61 -58.21
C ALA A 256 46.73 8.49 -57.07
N VAL A 257 47.27 7.78 -56.07
CA VAL A 257 48.67 7.81 -55.58
C VAL A 257 49.40 9.17 -55.58
N ASN A 258 49.70 9.68 -54.37
CA ASN A 258 51.09 9.92 -53.93
C ASN A 258 51.17 10.25 -52.43
N SER A 259 52.06 9.55 -51.73
CA SER A 259 52.59 9.93 -50.41
C SER A 259 53.82 10.84 -50.61
N PRO A 260 54.17 11.74 -49.67
CA PRO A 260 55.22 11.34 -48.73
C PRO A 260 55.11 11.90 -47.30
N THR A 261 55.47 11.04 -46.35
CA THR A 261 56.19 11.27 -45.07
C THR A 261 56.11 12.62 -44.33
N SER A 262 55.58 12.58 -43.10
CA SER A 262 56.28 13.00 -41.87
C SER A 262 55.50 12.58 -40.59
N ARG A 263 56.20 12.01 -39.60
CA ARG A 263 55.72 11.57 -38.27
C ARG A 263 55.73 12.77 -37.26
N PRO A 264 55.47 12.58 -35.94
CA PRO A 264 54.23 12.17 -35.26
C PRO A 264 53.89 13.09 -34.03
N ARG A 265 52.67 13.03 -33.47
CA ARG A 265 52.34 13.32 -32.04
C ARG A 265 50.90 12.86 -31.77
N ALA A 266 50.68 11.73 -31.09
CA ALA A 266 50.68 11.50 -29.63
C ALA A 266 49.38 11.92 -28.94
N ASN A 267 48.80 10.94 -28.24
CA ASN A 267 47.76 10.97 -27.19
C ASN A 267 46.31 11.20 -27.70
N SER A 268 45.29 10.41 -27.36
CA SER A 268 45.05 9.63 -26.14
C SER A 268 44.02 8.53 -26.44
N ARG A 269 44.34 7.27 -26.15
CA ARG A 269 43.38 6.16 -26.23
C ARG A 269 42.45 6.21 -25.02
N LEU A 270 41.18 6.51 -25.25
CA LEU A 270 40.10 6.24 -24.30
C LEU A 270 39.78 4.74 -24.33
N SER A 271 39.93 4.13 -23.16
CA SER A 271 39.66 2.74 -22.83
C SER A 271 38.21 2.36 -23.14
N MET A 272 38.00 1.61 -24.22
CA MET A 272 36.77 0.85 -24.46
C MET A 272 36.83 -0.41 -23.57
N ARG A 273 36.20 -0.37 -22.39
CA ARG A 273 36.01 -1.58 -21.57
C ARG A 273 35.00 -2.48 -22.27
N SER A 274 35.51 -3.55 -22.84
CA SER A 274 34.78 -4.77 -23.20
C SER A 274 34.00 -5.30 -21.99
N LEU A 275 32.68 -5.36 -22.09
CA LEU A 275 31.83 -6.15 -21.20
C LEU A 275 31.82 -7.58 -21.73
N THR A 276 32.81 -8.37 -21.32
CA THR A 276 32.79 -9.83 -21.42
C THR A 276 31.73 -10.36 -20.46
N VAL A 277 30.67 -10.95 -21.02
CA VAL A 277 29.72 -11.81 -20.33
C VAL A 277 30.37 -13.19 -20.21
N SER A 278 30.69 -13.64 -18.98
CA SER A 278 31.09 -15.02 -18.71
C SER A 278 29.85 -15.92 -18.53
N PRO A 279 29.81 -17.13 -19.14
CA PRO A 279 28.75 -18.11 -18.92
C PRO A 279 29.24 -19.25 -18.01
N THR A 280 28.72 -19.35 -16.79
CA THR A 280 28.76 -20.56 -15.92
C THR A 280 27.77 -20.26 -14.78
N ILE A 281 26.71 -21.01 -14.48
CA ILE A 281 26.61 -22.44 -14.16
C ILE A 281 25.17 -22.91 -14.47
N MET A 282 25.04 -23.91 -15.34
CA MET A 282 23.91 -24.84 -15.43
C MET A 282 24.54 -26.23 -15.50
N GLN A 283 24.42 -26.99 -14.41
CA GLN A 283 24.57 -28.45 -14.37
C GLN A 283 23.41 -28.91 -13.49
N GLU A 284 22.35 -29.45 -14.09
CA GLU A 284 22.16 -30.89 -14.31
C GLU A 284 22.08 -31.67 -13.00
N GLU A 285 20.85 -31.78 -12.48
CA GLU A 285 20.46 -32.89 -11.62
C GLU A 285 19.50 -33.77 -12.44
N GLY A 286 20.04 -34.90 -12.88
CA GLY A 286 19.34 -35.88 -13.70
C GLY A 286 18.55 -36.88 -12.86
N ARG A 287 17.35 -37.18 -13.36
CA ARG A 287 16.70 -38.51 -13.39
C ARG A 287 16.65 -39.31 -12.09
N HIS A 288 15.43 -39.45 -11.54
CA HIS A 288 14.89 -40.76 -11.18
C HIS A 288 13.35 -40.77 -11.26
N ILE A 289 12.83 -41.56 -12.19
CA ILE A 289 11.43 -42.01 -12.29
C ILE A 289 11.29 -43.28 -11.44
N PRO A 290 10.21 -43.45 -10.67
CA PRO A 290 9.66 -44.77 -10.39
C PRO A 290 8.29 -44.96 -11.05
N GLN A 291 8.15 -46.18 -11.56
CA GLN A 291 7.07 -46.71 -12.38
C GLN A 291 5.75 -46.85 -11.60
N GLN A 292 4.62 -46.65 -12.29
CA GLN A 292 3.33 -47.22 -11.90
C GLN A 292 3.30 -48.73 -12.18
N PRO A 293 2.70 -49.56 -11.30
CA PRO A 293 2.20 -50.86 -11.70
C PRO A 293 0.67 -50.83 -11.90
N ASN A 294 0.31 -51.01 -13.16
CA ASN A 294 -0.67 -51.98 -13.68
C ASN A 294 -2.08 -52.08 -13.04
N ARG A 295 -3.09 -51.77 -13.87
CA ARG A 295 -4.45 -52.31 -13.78
C ARG A 295 -4.46 -53.80 -14.13
N LYS A 296 -5.31 -54.58 -13.46
CA LYS A 296 -6.33 -55.54 -13.98
C LYS A 296 -6.58 -56.71 -13.00
N PRO A 297 -7.65 -57.50 -13.19
CA PRO A 297 -8.74 -57.42 -14.19
C PRO A 297 -10.02 -56.76 -13.68
#